data_AF-A0A482ZLD2-F1
#
_entry.id   AF-A0A482ZLD2-F1
#
_cell.length_a   1.000
_cell.length_b   1.000
_cell.length_c   1.000
_cell.angle_alpha   90.00
_cell.angle_beta   90.00
_cell.angle_gamma   90.00
#
_symmetry.space_group_name_H-M   'P 1'
#
loop_
_entity.id
_entity.type
_entity.pdbx_description
1 polymer ?
#
loop_
_entity_poly.entity_id
_entity_poly.type
_entity_poly.pdbx_seq_one_letter_code
_entity_poly.pdbx_strand_id
1 'polypeptide(L)'
;MFKTLNNKQRQELINKLAKQSAFYYQENKSERIGEGNHWKAFVNTYNQRSQDYSDYDFINNEPDYHFLRYFAEKVKLAMTDVDEKWIVQQMIEIQAPKAFKKISSSVDDLVSVDKIISKQAKIKNKTNKIPRSKRKSTRSDLQ
;
A
#
# COMPACT_ATOMS: atom_id res chain seq x y z
N MET A 1 -2.69 -5.65 -7.23
CA MET A 1 -3.19 -6.38 -6.04
C MET A 1 -4.28 -7.41 -6.38
N PHE A 2 -5.38 -6.99 -7.02
CA PHE A 2 -6.55 -7.86 -7.25
C PHE A 2 -6.36 -8.98 -8.27
N LYS A 3 -5.37 -8.89 -9.16
CA LYS A 3 -5.06 -9.89 -10.19
C LYS A 3 -4.10 -10.99 -9.70
N THR A 4 -3.27 -10.69 -8.71
CA THR A 4 -2.10 -11.51 -8.35
C THR A 4 -2.33 -12.37 -7.11
N LEU A 5 -3.12 -11.88 -6.16
CA LEU A 5 -3.41 -12.58 -4.91
C LEU A 5 -4.77 -13.25 -4.95
N ASN A 6 -4.84 -14.50 -4.49
CA ASN A 6 -6.12 -15.17 -4.28
C ASN A 6 -6.86 -14.61 -3.04
N ASN A 7 -8.12 -14.99 -2.84
CA ASN A 7 -8.95 -14.45 -1.74
C ASN A 7 -8.35 -14.68 -0.36
N LYS A 8 -7.78 -15.86 -0.10
CA LYS A 8 -7.16 -16.19 1.20
C LYS A 8 -5.92 -15.33 1.46
N GLN A 9 -5.06 -15.17 0.47
CA GLN A 9 -3.87 -14.32 0.56
C GLN A 9 -4.24 -12.85 0.73
N ARG A 10 -5.28 -12.37 0.03
CA ARG A 10 -5.81 -11.01 0.20
C ARG A 10 -6.29 -10.78 1.63
N GLN A 11 -7.10 -11.70 2.16
CA GLN A 11 -7.60 -11.63 3.53
C GLN A 11 -6.44 -11.61 4.55
N GLU A 12 -5.43 -12.46 4.35
CA GLU A 12 -4.27 -12.50 5.23
C GLU A 12 -3.47 -11.18 5.19
N LEU A 13 -3.21 -10.63 4.00
CA LEU A 13 -2.49 -9.37 3.87
C LEU A 13 -3.26 -8.21 4.52
N ILE A 14 -4.56 -8.10 4.24
CA ILE A 14 -5.42 -7.05 4.79
C ILE A 14 -5.44 -7.12 6.32
N ASN A 15 -5.60 -8.32 6.89
CA ASN A 15 -5.59 -8.51 8.34
C ASN A 15 -4.26 -8.12 8.97
N LYS A 16 -3.13 -8.49 8.36
CA LYS A 16 -1.79 -8.12 8.86
C LYS A 16 -1.56 -6.60 8.77
N LEU A 17 -1.96 -5.98 7.66
CA LEU A 17 -1.85 -4.54 7.46
C LEU A 17 -2.69 -3.78 8.51
N ALA A 18 -3.96 -4.15 8.70
CA ALA A 18 -4.84 -3.52 9.68
C ALA A 18 -4.30 -3.63 11.10
N LYS A 19 -3.81 -4.81 11.50
CA LYS A 19 -3.18 -5.02 12.81
C LYS A 19 -1.94 -4.14 12.99
N GLN A 20 -1.04 -4.14 12.00
CA GLN A 20 0.19 -3.34 12.09
C GLN A 20 -0.11 -1.84 12.15
N SER A 21 -1.06 -1.36 11.34
CA SER A 21 -1.51 0.04 11.39
C SER A 21 -2.13 0.39 12.74
N ALA A 22 -2.89 -0.52 13.36
CA ALA A 22 -3.46 -0.30 14.69
C ALA A 22 -2.36 -0.20 15.77
N PHE A 23 -1.30 -1.01 15.69
CA PHE A 23 -0.15 -0.90 16.58
C PHE A 23 0.54 0.46 16.46
N TYR A 24 0.87 0.89 15.24
CA TYR A 24 1.47 2.21 15.02
C TYR A 24 0.55 3.34 15.46
N TYR A 25 -0.76 3.21 15.24
CA TYR A 25 -1.73 4.20 15.69
C TYR A 25 -1.76 4.31 17.22
N GLN A 26 -1.73 3.16 17.93
CA GLN A 26 -1.65 3.11 19.38
C GLN A 26 -0.39 3.78 19.90
N GLU A 27 0.77 3.39 19.39
CA GLU A 27 2.07 3.93 19.78
C GLU A 27 2.13 5.46 19.58
N ASN A 28 1.85 5.92 18.36
CA ASN A 28 1.89 7.35 18.02
C ASN A 28 0.90 8.19 18.85
N LYS A 29 -0.29 7.65 19.17
CA LYS A 29 -1.29 8.36 19.98
C LYS A 29 -0.90 8.35 21.45
N SER A 30 -0.38 7.25 21.97
CA SER A 30 0.13 7.16 23.34
C SER A 30 1.24 8.16 23.58
N GLU A 31 2.19 8.30 22.65
CA GLU A 31 3.29 9.26 22.77
C GLU A 31 2.80 10.72 22.69
N ARG A 32 1.90 11.03 21.75
CA ARG A 32 1.52 12.42 21.46
C ARG A 32 0.36 12.96 22.31
N ILE A 33 -0.58 12.10 22.70
CA ILE A 33 -1.84 12.49 23.35
C ILE A 33 -1.94 11.91 24.76
N GLY A 34 -1.22 10.83 25.05
CA GLY A 34 -1.21 10.16 26.36
C GLY A 34 -1.88 8.79 26.33
N GLU A 35 -1.85 8.12 27.48
CA GLU A 35 -2.34 6.76 27.64
C GLU A 35 -3.82 6.60 27.27
N GLY A 36 -4.18 5.41 26.79
CA GLY A 36 -5.55 5.11 26.38
C GLY A 36 -5.63 3.93 25.42
N ASN A 37 -6.85 3.46 25.16
CA ASN A 37 -7.12 2.38 24.22
C ASN A 37 -7.37 2.93 22.80
N HIS A 38 -6.29 3.41 22.18
CA HIS A 38 -6.31 3.98 20.82
C HIS A 38 -6.42 2.89 19.74
N TRP A 39 -5.97 1.67 20.04
CA TRP A 39 -6.18 0.47 19.21
C TRP A 39 -7.66 0.27 18.88
N LYS A 40 -8.55 0.33 19.87
CA LYS A 40 -9.98 0.08 19.68
C LYS A 40 -10.62 1.15 18.79
N ALA A 41 -10.23 2.42 18.96
CA ALA A 41 -10.70 3.52 18.13
C ALA A 41 -10.30 3.33 16.65
N PHE A 42 -9.06 2.89 16.39
CA PHE A 42 -8.62 2.57 15.04
C PHE A 42 -9.42 1.40 14.44
N VAL A 43 -9.54 0.29 15.16
CA VAL A 43 -10.24 -0.91 14.66
C VAL A 43 -11.72 -0.64 14.37
N ASN A 44 -12.40 0.12 15.23
CA ASN A 44 -13.79 0.52 14.99
C ASN A 44 -13.91 1.35 13.69
N THR A 45 -13.03 2.33 13.52
CA THR A 45 -13.00 3.16 12.31
C THR A 45 -12.70 2.33 11.06
N TYR A 46 -11.75 1.40 11.18
CA TYR A 46 -11.39 0.48 10.09
C TYR A 46 -12.59 -0.40 9.69
N ASN A 47 -13.22 -1.07 10.67
CA ASN A 47 -14.36 -1.96 10.41
C ASN A 47 -15.55 -1.20 9.79
N GLN A 48 -15.87 -0.02 10.32
CA GLN A 48 -16.92 0.83 9.75
C GLN A 48 -16.61 1.19 8.30
N ARG A 49 -15.38 1.67 8.02
CA ARG A 49 -14.98 2.01 6.66
C ARG A 49 -14.96 0.80 5.74
N SER A 50 -14.50 -0.36 6.21
CA SER A 50 -14.53 -1.59 5.42
C SER A 50 -15.94 -2.02 5.04
N GLN A 51 -16.91 -1.81 5.93
CA GLN A 51 -18.33 -2.02 5.62
C GLN A 51 -18.83 -0.99 4.60
N ASP A 52 -18.57 0.31 4.83
CA ASP A 52 -19.01 1.34 3.89
C ASP A 52 -18.39 1.13 2.49
N TYR A 53 -17.13 0.68 2.42
CA TYR A 53 -16.45 0.39 1.16
C TYR A 53 -16.93 -0.89 0.45
N SER A 54 -17.70 -1.75 1.11
CA SER A 54 -18.26 -2.95 0.44
C SER A 54 -19.32 -2.60 -0.60
N ASP A 55 -19.88 -1.40 -0.52
CA ASP A 55 -20.97 -0.93 -1.37
C ASP A 55 -20.47 -0.18 -2.62
N TYR A 56 -19.15 -0.02 -2.77
CA TYR A 56 -18.54 0.62 -3.93
C TYR A 56 -17.82 -0.37 -4.83
N ASP A 57 -17.85 -0.08 -6.13
CA ASP A 57 -17.29 -0.92 -7.17
C ASP A 57 -15.94 -0.42 -7.68
N PHE A 58 -15.24 -1.32 -8.38
CA PHE A 58 -14.03 -1.00 -9.14
C PHE A 58 -14.32 -1.15 -10.63
N ILE A 59 -13.99 -0.13 -11.41
CA ILE A 59 -14.13 -0.14 -12.87
C ILE A 59 -12.72 -0.26 -13.45
N ASN A 60 -12.48 -1.27 -14.29
CA ASN A 60 -11.16 -1.50 -14.93
C ASN A 60 -9.99 -1.58 -13.93
N ASN A 61 -10.23 -2.15 -12.74
CA ASN A 61 -9.28 -2.20 -11.61
C ASN A 61 -8.89 -0.84 -11.00
N GLU A 62 -9.63 0.22 -11.27
CA GLU A 62 -9.50 1.51 -10.60
C GLU A 62 -10.74 1.76 -9.72
N PRO A 63 -10.58 2.49 -8.59
CA PRO A 63 -11.72 2.90 -7.79
C PRO A 63 -12.62 3.82 -8.60
N ASP A 64 -13.93 3.62 -8.51
CA ASP A 64 -14.90 4.47 -9.19
C ASP A 64 -15.01 5.86 -8.54
N TYR A 65 -15.80 6.75 -9.15
CA TYR A 65 -16.00 8.09 -8.61
C TYR A 65 -16.61 8.07 -7.20
N HIS A 66 -17.56 7.17 -6.91
CA HIS A 66 -18.22 7.12 -5.61
C HIS A 66 -17.25 6.70 -4.50
N PHE A 67 -16.38 5.71 -4.76
CA PHE A 67 -15.29 5.34 -3.86
C PHE A 67 -14.40 6.55 -3.56
N LEU A 68 -13.94 7.24 -4.60
CA LEU A 68 -13.05 8.39 -4.45
C LEU A 68 -13.73 9.55 -3.72
N ARG A 69 -15.01 9.80 -4.01
CA ARG A 69 -15.81 10.83 -3.36
C ARG A 69 -16.00 10.53 -1.88
N TYR A 70 -16.39 9.31 -1.54
CA TYR A 70 -16.55 8.89 -0.15
C TYR A 70 -15.23 9.01 0.62
N PHE A 71 -14.11 8.56 0.03
CA PHE A 71 -12.79 8.73 0.63
C PHE A 71 -12.46 10.21 0.87
N ALA A 72 -12.71 11.06 -0.12
CA ALA A 72 -12.49 12.49 -0.03
C ALA A 72 -13.32 13.15 1.09
N GLU A 73 -14.59 12.78 1.26
CA GLU A 73 -15.43 13.26 2.37
C GLU A 73 -14.90 12.81 3.73
N LYS A 74 -14.36 11.58 3.86
CA LYS A 74 -13.73 11.15 5.12
C LYS A 74 -12.42 11.87 5.42
N VAL A 75 -11.65 12.26 4.41
CA VAL A 75 -10.44 13.10 4.57
C VAL A 75 -10.83 14.50 4.98
N LYS A 76 -11.87 15.06 4.35
CA LYS A 76 -12.42 16.37 4.65
C LYS A 76 -12.75 16.56 6.14
N LEU A 77 -13.38 15.56 6.77
CA LEU A 77 -13.69 15.56 8.21
C LEU A 77 -12.47 15.63 9.14
N ALA A 78 -11.27 15.35 8.63
CA ALA A 78 -10.02 15.43 9.39
C ALA A 78 -9.23 16.72 9.11
N MET A 79 -9.72 17.59 8.22
CA MET A 79 -9.10 18.87 7.88
C MET A 79 -9.58 19.98 8.83
N THR A 80 -8.85 21.09 8.83
CA THR A 80 -9.33 22.34 9.44
C THR A 80 -10.26 23.09 8.48
N ASP A 81 -11.10 23.99 9.00
CA ASP A 81 -12.11 24.75 8.25
C ASP A 81 -11.52 25.52 7.03
N VAL A 82 -10.24 25.88 7.08
CA VAL A 82 -9.54 26.62 6.02
C VAL A 82 -9.26 25.73 4.80
N ASP A 83 -8.91 24.46 5.02
CA ASP A 83 -8.52 23.52 3.96
C ASP A 83 -9.69 22.73 3.40
N GLU A 84 -10.80 22.68 4.14
CA GLU A 84 -11.99 21.89 3.85
C GLU A 84 -12.61 22.18 2.46
N LYS A 85 -12.60 23.44 2.02
CA LYS A 85 -13.38 23.88 0.85
C LYS A 85 -12.94 23.25 -0.47
N TRP A 86 -11.65 22.97 -0.62
CA TRP A 86 -11.07 22.47 -1.86
C TRP A 86 -10.57 21.03 -1.76
N ILE A 87 -10.47 20.48 -0.55
CA ILE A 87 -9.86 19.18 -0.32
C ILE A 87 -10.58 18.06 -1.06
N VAL A 88 -11.92 18.13 -1.19
CA VAL A 88 -12.67 17.08 -1.87
C VAL A 88 -12.30 17.00 -3.35
N GLN A 89 -12.26 18.13 -4.03
CA GLN A 89 -11.88 18.18 -5.44
C GLN A 89 -10.42 17.72 -5.62
N GLN A 90 -9.49 18.21 -4.80
CA GLN A 90 -8.09 17.80 -4.86
C GLN A 90 -7.88 16.31 -4.57
N MET A 91 -8.65 15.74 -3.65
CA MET A 91 -8.59 14.30 -3.37
C MET A 91 -9.08 13.49 -4.55
N ILE A 92 -10.25 13.83 -5.13
CA ILE A 92 -10.83 13.07 -6.23
C ILE A 92 -9.99 13.19 -7.51
N GLU A 93 -9.56 14.40 -7.87
CA GLU A 93 -8.89 14.64 -9.15
C GLU A 93 -7.39 14.31 -9.12
N ILE A 94 -6.74 14.43 -7.95
CA ILE A 94 -5.27 14.41 -7.87
C ILE A 94 -4.77 13.40 -6.85
N GLN A 95 -5.05 13.59 -5.57
CA GLN A 95 -4.31 12.90 -4.51
C GLN A 95 -4.73 11.43 -4.35
N ALA A 96 -6.02 11.13 -4.35
CA ALA A 96 -6.50 9.76 -4.20
C ALA A 96 -6.13 8.86 -5.39
N PRO A 97 -6.30 9.29 -6.67
CA PRO A 97 -5.84 8.48 -7.80
C PRO A 97 -4.32 8.22 -7.77
N LYS A 98 -3.51 9.24 -7.44
CA LYS A 98 -2.05 9.09 -7.31
C LYS A 98 -1.68 8.11 -6.20
N ALA A 99 -2.32 8.25 -5.03
CA ALA A 99 -2.08 7.36 -3.89
C ALA A 99 -2.47 5.91 -4.23
N PHE A 100 -3.64 5.70 -4.86
CA PHE A 100 -4.09 4.38 -5.27
C PHE A 100 -3.11 3.72 -6.24
N LYS A 101 -2.67 4.43 -7.29
CA LYS A 101 -1.68 3.91 -8.24
C LYS A 101 -0.39 3.51 -7.53
N LYS A 102 0.11 4.35 -6.63
CA LYS A 102 1.33 4.06 -5.88
C LYS A 102 1.18 2.83 -4.99
N ILE A 103 0.08 2.74 -4.24
CA ILE A 103 -0.20 1.59 -3.36
C ILE A 103 -0.34 0.31 -4.18
N SER A 104 -1.11 0.34 -5.29
CA SER A 104 -1.28 -0.85 -6.13
C SER A 104 0.06 -1.35 -6.65
N SER A 105 0.90 -0.46 -7.21
CA SER A 105 2.23 -0.84 -7.67
C SER A 105 3.10 -1.39 -6.54
N SER A 106 3.10 -0.75 -5.37
CA SER A 106 3.88 -1.25 -4.23
C SER A 106 3.43 -2.62 -3.74
N VAL A 107 2.14 -2.94 -3.79
CA VAL A 107 1.68 -4.28 -3.44
C VAL A 107 2.03 -5.28 -4.54
N ASP A 108 1.91 -4.92 -5.81
CA ASP A 108 2.32 -5.80 -6.92
C ASP A 108 3.84 -6.10 -6.88
N ASP A 109 4.66 -5.09 -6.60
CA ASP A 109 6.09 -5.24 -6.36
C ASP A 109 6.36 -6.15 -5.17
N LEU A 110 5.67 -5.96 -4.04
CA LEU A 110 5.85 -6.79 -2.85
C LEU A 110 5.51 -8.25 -3.10
N VAL A 111 4.44 -8.52 -3.84
CA VAL A 111 3.94 -9.88 -4.12
C VAL A 111 4.77 -10.58 -5.19
N SER A 112 5.39 -9.84 -6.11
CA SER A 112 6.27 -10.40 -7.15
C SER A 112 7.67 -10.79 -6.63
N VAL A 113 7.98 -10.55 -5.35
CA VAL A 113 9.27 -10.95 -4.76
C VAL A 113 9.32 -12.47 -4.55
N ASP A 114 10.00 -13.18 -5.44
CA ASP A 114 10.23 -14.63 -5.33
C ASP A 114 11.08 -15.02 -4.12
N LYS A 115 12.09 -14.21 -3.76
CA LYS A 115 13.00 -14.44 -2.62
C LYS A 115 13.44 -13.13 -1.98
N ILE A 116 13.26 -13.03 -0.66
CA ILE A 116 13.87 -11.97 0.15
C ILE A 116 15.32 -12.37 0.44
N ILE A 117 16.28 -11.62 -0.11
CA ILE A 117 17.71 -11.86 0.05
C ILE A 117 18.29 -10.75 0.94
N SER A 118 19.10 -11.10 1.94
CA SER A 118 19.73 -10.11 2.83
C SER A 118 20.65 -9.16 2.07
N LYS A 119 20.90 -7.96 2.63
CA LYS A 119 21.82 -6.97 2.03
C LYS A 119 23.23 -7.56 1.83
N GLN A 120 23.72 -8.36 2.78
CA GLN A 120 25.02 -9.03 2.68
C GLN A 120 25.03 -10.05 1.53
N ALA A 121 23.98 -10.87 1.40
CA ALA A 121 23.86 -11.82 0.31
C ALA A 121 23.71 -11.12 -1.06
N LYS A 122 23.02 -9.96 -1.11
CA LYS A 122 22.92 -9.14 -2.33
C LYS A 122 24.28 -8.56 -2.75
N ILE A 123 25.11 -8.13 -1.80
CA ILE A 123 26.48 -7.68 -2.04
C ILE A 123 27.33 -8.84 -2.54
N LYS A 124 27.30 -10.00 -1.87
CA LYS A 124 28.02 -11.21 -2.28
C LYS A 124 27.63 -11.67 -3.70
N ASN A 125 26.35 -11.60 -4.05
CA ASN A 125 25.88 -11.94 -5.39
C ASN A 125 26.34 -10.91 -6.45
N LYS A 126 26.49 -9.64 -6.09
CA LYS A 126 27.06 -8.61 -6.97
C LYS A 126 28.56 -8.81 -7.17
N THR A 127 29.32 -9.13 -6.10
CA THR A 127 30.77 -9.35 -6.20
C THR A 127 31.09 -10.64 -6.96
N ASN A 128 30.24 -11.67 -6.83
CA ASN A 128 30.41 -12.95 -7.52
C ASN A 128 29.91 -12.94 -8.98
N LYS A 129 29.31 -11.84 -9.47
CA LYS A 129 28.88 -11.73 -10.87
C LYS A 129 30.10 -11.62 -11.78
N ILE A 130 30.22 -12.54 -12.74
CA ILE A 130 31.25 -12.47 -13.77
C ILE A 130 31.07 -11.17 -14.59
N PRO A 131 32.08 -10.28 -14.62
CA PRO A 131 32.05 -9.06 -15.41
C PRO A 131 31.75 -9.36 -16.87
N ARG A 132 31.01 -8.48 -17.55
CA ARG A 132 30.56 -8.72 -18.93
C ARG A 132 31.72 -9.02 -19.88
N SER A 133 32.86 -8.36 -19.68
CA SER A 133 34.12 -8.57 -20.42
C SER A 133 34.78 -9.93 -20.19
N LYS A 134 34.48 -10.61 -19.06
CA LYS A 134 35.04 -11.92 -18.70
C LYS A 134 34.08 -13.07 -18.96
N ARG A 135 32.90 -12.80 -19.53
CA ARG A 135 31.94 -13.86 -19.88
C ARG A 135 32.40 -14.52 -21.18
N LYS A 136 32.33 -15.86 -21.22
CA LYS A 136 32.55 -16.60 -22.47
C LYS A 136 31.54 -16.12 -23.52
N SER A 137 32.03 -15.92 -24.75
CA SER A 137 31.17 -15.60 -25.89
C SER A 137 30.11 -16.69 -26.04
N THR A 138 28.86 -16.30 -26.27
CA THR A 138 27.79 -17.23 -26.64
C THR A 138 27.96 -17.80 -28.05
N ARG A 139 28.89 -17.24 -28.83
CA ARG A 139 29.30 -17.68 -30.15
C ARG A 139 30.71 -18.28 -30.14
N SER A 140 30.96 -19.22 -29.23
CA SER A 140 32.24 -19.95 -29.20
C SER A 140 32.36 -21.01 -30.31
N ASP A 141 31.28 -21.22 -31.06
CA ASP A 141 31.12 -22.13 -32.21
C ASP A 141 31.61 -21.53 -33.54
N LEU A 142 31.94 -20.24 -33.57
CA LEU A 142 32.40 -19.50 -34.75
C LEU A 142 33.92 -19.21 -34.73
N GLN A 143 34.68 -19.85 -33.85
CA GLN A 143 36.14 -19.74 -33.74
C GLN A 143 36.84 -21.00 -34.24
#